data_AF-A0A6C0K8K7-F1
#
_entry.id   AF-A0A6C0K8K7-F1
#
_cell.length_a   1.000
_cell.length_b   1.000
_cell.length_c   1.000
_cell.angle_alpha   90.00
_cell.angle_beta   90.00
_cell.angle_gamma   90.00
#
_symmetry.space_group_name_H-M   'P 1'
#
loop_
_entity.id
_entity.type
_entity.pdbx_description
1 polymer ?
#
loop_
_entity_poly.entity_id
_entity_poly.type
_entity_poly.pdbx_seq_one_letter_code
_entity_poly.pdbx_strand_id
1 'polypeptide(L)'
;MSLYNSTSYDPETKADIVKIINKYIRKEKANYNLESKEYDMLVLEKDLQERYRKNRAIKAGAAANAAAADFAFPEIKNVLDCVADVLTYFKDTHYKTDNRMRWKIDQNINIIKNASQETVSTDIMADRCPPEDTISTVRNASDKGFFNVKSENVIFRHGKEYSDYNVYETPYNGNQYPYAYCIRALVQALSTIDLINIELKSKKDGDMWGTQYAEAYFSERYHYYLDYLLDNAPNVFLLPILQNVGATTLIRNRFSRIQPCGIIFDEAFVDEDLQTPSNFFWHDLNHARRIYQNNIWYSREHKISLDKLYSVMRKDTQELMPIKGWLSPENKKYESLIKILLFEIVHEDALPFTKDSIATDILFASGNCYPYERTYDNPEKGNKYNRINLRFYEQGASTLRTIYNKIRHEFFEKEQATDIVVKKELRYIRHLTEASYLLLNKIDPTKYNAETKQAVCELLKGMLKDRKFQTHNFKKLDGVNSDSEDDDGS
;
A
#
# COMPACT_ATOMS: atom_id res chain seq x y z
N MET A 1 3.13 -18.11 -5.62
CA MET A 1 2.78 -18.84 -6.86
C MET A 1 2.85 -17.81 -7.99
N SER A 2 3.68 -18.05 -9.01
CA SER A 2 3.87 -17.14 -10.15
C SER A 2 2.63 -17.21 -11.05
N LEU A 3 1.69 -16.29 -10.87
CA LEU A 3 0.53 -16.19 -11.74
C LEU A 3 0.90 -15.33 -12.96
N TYR A 4 0.97 -16.02 -14.11
CA TYR A 4 0.92 -15.52 -15.49
C TYR A 4 2.17 -14.88 -16.12
N ASN A 5 2.36 -15.21 -17.41
CA ASN A 5 3.49 -14.89 -18.28
C ASN A 5 3.30 -13.57 -19.06
N SER A 6 2.51 -12.63 -18.55
CA SER A 6 2.56 -11.24 -19.00
C SER A 6 3.65 -10.56 -18.18
N THR A 7 4.90 -10.86 -18.50
CA THR A 7 6.05 -10.19 -17.92
C THR A 7 6.60 -9.24 -18.95
N SER A 8 6.98 -8.04 -18.52
CA SER A 8 7.69 -7.07 -19.36
C SER A 8 9.08 -7.58 -19.74
N TYR A 9 9.57 -8.59 -19.01
CA TYR A 9 10.92 -9.12 -19.11
C TYR A 9 10.98 -10.37 -19.98
N ASP A 10 12.12 -10.53 -20.66
CA ASP A 10 12.51 -11.85 -21.17
C ASP A 10 12.82 -12.80 -19.98
N PRO A 11 12.85 -14.13 -20.21
CA PRO A 11 13.05 -15.11 -19.13
C PRO A 11 14.35 -14.94 -18.33
N GLU A 12 15.44 -14.51 -18.97
CA GLU A 12 16.74 -14.32 -18.32
C GLU A 12 16.70 -13.10 -17.40
N THR A 13 16.25 -11.96 -17.93
CA THR A 13 16.01 -10.73 -17.15
C THR A 13 15.10 -11.00 -15.96
N LYS A 14 14.00 -11.72 -16.16
CA LYS A 14 13.07 -12.08 -15.08
C LYS A 14 13.77 -12.89 -13.99
N ALA A 15 14.58 -13.88 -14.36
CA ALA A 15 15.28 -14.73 -13.40
C ALA A 15 16.27 -13.93 -12.53
N ASP A 16 17.01 -13.00 -13.14
CA ASP A 16 17.98 -12.15 -12.45
C ASP A 16 17.30 -11.15 -11.51
N ILE A 17 16.26 -10.46 -11.97
CA ILE A 17 15.49 -9.53 -11.14
C ILE A 17 14.85 -10.26 -9.95
N VAL A 18 14.25 -11.44 -10.18
CA VAL A 18 13.68 -12.27 -9.12
C VAL A 18 14.76 -12.70 -8.11
N LYS A 19 15.99 -13.00 -8.55
CA LYS A 19 17.11 -13.33 -7.66
C LYS A 19 17.49 -12.14 -6.77
N ILE A 20 17.52 -10.93 -7.32
CA ILE A 20 17.76 -9.68 -6.55
C ILE A 20 16.65 -9.48 -5.53
N ILE A 21 15.38 -9.52 -5.95
CA ILE A 21 14.23 -9.33 -5.07
C ILE A 21 14.21 -10.35 -3.93
N ASN A 22 14.44 -11.64 -4.23
CA ASN A 22 14.44 -12.71 -3.23
C ASN A 22 15.58 -12.58 -2.21
N LYS A 23 16.70 -11.94 -2.55
CA LYS A 23 17.74 -11.58 -1.57
C LYS A 23 17.19 -10.61 -0.53
N TYR A 24 16.42 -9.60 -0.95
CA TYR A 24 15.87 -8.58 -0.06
C TYR A 24 14.60 -9.01 0.67
N ILE A 25 13.74 -9.82 0.05
CA ILE A 25 12.59 -10.45 0.75
C ILE A 25 13.07 -11.32 1.91
N ARG A 26 14.17 -12.07 1.75
CA ARG A 26 14.74 -12.89 2.83
C ARG A 26 15.23 -12.04 4.00
N LYS A 27 15.90 -10.91 3.71
CA LYS A 27 16.31 -9.94 4.73
C LYS A 27 15.11 -9.31 5.43
N GLU A 28 14.10 -8.92 4.66
CA GLU A 28 12.87 -8.35 5.20
C GLU A 28 12.17 -9.32 6.15
N LYS A 29 11.95 -10.57 5.72
CA LYS A 29 11.35 -11.64 6.54
C LYS A 29 12.13 -11.97 7.81
N ALA A 30 13.45 -11.77 7.81
CA ALA A 30 14.27 -11.95 9.00
C ALA A 30 14.02 -10.86 10.05
N ASN A 31 13.63 -9.65 9.61
CA ASN A 31 13.30 -8.53 10.49
C ASN A 31 11.81 -8.50 10.87
N TYR A 32 10.94 -8.67 9.87
CA TYR A 32 9.49 -8.70 10.01
C TYR A 32 8.86 -9.56 8.90
N ASN A 33 8.13 -10.60 9.30
CA ASN A 33 7.42 -11.48 8.37
C ASN A 33 5.90 -11.24 8.50
N LEU A 34 5.33 -10.36 7.66
CA LEU A 34 3.91 -9.98 7.79
C LEU A 34 2.93 -11.16 7.64
N GLU A 35 3.34 -12.19 6.90
CA GLU A 35 2.55 -13.41 6.66
C GLU A 35 2.61 -14.39 7.84
N SER A 36 3.58 -14.23 8.74
CA SER A 36 3.66 -15.03 9.96
C SER A 36 2.43 -14.75 10.84
N LYS A 37 1.90 -15.79 11.50
CA LYS A 37 0.85 -15.61 12.52
C LYS A 37 1.38 -15.02 13.82
N GLU A 38 2.68 -15.10 14.03
CA GLU A 38 3.38 -14.63 15.22
C GLU A 38 3.79 -13.15 15.08
N TYR A 39 3.83 -12.64 13.85
CA TYR A 39 4.16 -11.26 13.60
C TYR A 39 2.98 -10.35 13.92
N ASP A 40 3.22 -9.44 14.86
CA ASP A 40 2.24 -8.47 15.30
C ASP A 40 2.64 -7.07 14.78
N MET A 41 1.91 -6.54 13.78
CA MET A 41 2.13 -5.17 13.27
C MET A 41 2.03 -4.13 14.37
N LEU A 42 1.37 -4.43 15.48
CA LEU A 42 1.35 -3.57 16.64
C LEU A 42 2.72 -3.32 17.25
N VAL A 43 3.60 -4.32 17.26
CA VAL A 43 4.94 -4.18 17.85
C VAL A 43 5.72 -3.13 17.06
N LEU A 44 5.74 -3.28 15.73
CA LEU A 44 6.33 -2.29 14.83
C LEU A 44 5.65 -0.93 15.00
N GLU A 45 4.32 -0.88 15.02
CA GLU A 45 3.59 0.39 15.16
C GLU A 45 3.93 1.12 16.46
N LYS A 46 3.94 0.42 17.60
CA LYS A 46 4.28 1.01 18.90
C LYS A 46 5.69 1.58 18.90
N ASP A 47 6.64 0.83 18.33
CA ASP A 47 8.02 1.27 18.20
C ASP A 47 8.15 2.50 17.30
N LEU A 48 7.50 2.52 16.13
CA LEU A 48 7.47 3.71 15.26
C LEU A 48 6.85 4.92 15.95
N GLN A 49 5.74 4.74 16.67
CA GLN A 49 5.11 5.81 17.44
C GLN A 49 6.03 6.32 18.56
N GLU A 50 6.74 5.44 19.26
CA GLU A 50 7.69 5.81 20.30
C GLU A 50 8.87 6.59 19.74
N ARG A 51 9.49 6.08 18.67
CA ARG A 51 10.58 6.75 17.94
C ARG A 51 10.14 8.13 17.45
N TYR A 52 8.94 8.25 16.89
CA TYR A 52 8.36 9.52 16.45
C TYR A 52 8.17 10.50 17.63
N ARG A 53 7.58 10.04 18.75
CA ARG A 53 7.36 10.88 19.94
C ARG A 53 8.67 11.36 20.56
N LYS A 54 9.69 10.49 20.66
CA LYS A 54 11.03 10.85 21.13
C LYS A 54 11.65 11.95 20.28
N ASN A 55 11.59 11.81 18.95
CA ASN A 55 12.09 12.82 18.02
C ASN A 55 11.38 14.17 18.20
N ARG A 56 10.05 14.16 18.35
CA ARG A 56 9.26 15.38 18.60
C ARG A 56 9.58 16.03 19.95
N ALA A 57 9.78 15.24 21.01
CA ALA A 57 10.10 15.75 22.34
C ALA A 57 11.47 16.45 22.38
N ILE A 58 12.46 15.91 21.67
CA ILE A 58 13.78 16.54 21.51
C ILE A 58 13.65 17.92 20.83
N LYS A 59 12.83 18.01 19.77
CA LYS A 59 12.59 19.27 19.05
C LYS A 59 11.80 20.31 19.86
N ALA A 60 10.93 19.89 20.76
CA ALA A 60 10.13 20.82 21.59
C ALA A 60 10.95 21.60 22.64
N GLY A 61 12.25 21.33 22.79
CA GLY A 61 13.19 22.05 23.65
C GLY A 61 13.97 23.20 22.99
N ALA A 62 13.84 23.45 21.69
CA ALA A 62 14.44 24.58 20.98
C ALA A 62 13.67 24.93 19.69
N ALA A 63 13.10 26.14 19.62
CA ALA A 63 12.31 26.71 18.52
C ALA A 63 10.88 26.16 18.31
N ALA A 64 9.92 26.91 18.84
CA ALA A 64 8.50 26.81 18.51
C ALA A 64 8.26 27.41 17.12
N ASN A 65 8.20 26.58 16.09
CA ASN A 65 7.44 26.72 14.82
C ASN A 65 8.15 25.98 13.68
N ALA A 66 8.03 24.65 13.57
CA ALA A 66 8.32 23.92 12.33
C ALA A 66 7.65 22.54 12.31
N ALA A 67 7.20 22.14 11.13
CA ALA A 67 6.39 20.97 10.84
C ALA A 67 7.02 19.63 11.28
N ALA A 68 6.15 18.66 11.51
CA ALA A 68 6.53 17.28 11.78
C ALA A 68 7.28 16.65 10.59
N ALA A 69 8.60 16.69 10.63
CA ALA A 69 9.46 15.69 10.01
C ALA A 69 10.82 15.81 10.70
N ASP A 70 11.32 14.70 11.25
CA ASP A 70 12.62 14.10 10.90
C ASP A 70 12.76 12.77 11.64
N PHE A 71 11.71 11.97 11.54
CA PHE A 71 11.68 10.63 12.11
C PHE A 71 12.40 9.67 11.15
N ALA A 72 13.36 8.90 11.67
CA ALA A 72 14.08 7.88 10.90
C ALA A 72 13.30 6.56 10.84
N PHE A 73 13.11 6.01 9.63
CA PHE A 73 12.43 4.73 9.41
C PHE A 73 13.37 3.75 8.69
N PRO A 74 14.36 3.16 9.39
CA PRO A 74 15.41 2.33 8.79
C PRO A 74 14.90 1.07 8.12
N GLU A 75 13.70 0.59 8.44
CA GLU A 75 13.06 -0.55 7.77
C GLU A 75 12.90 -0.31 6.26
N ILE A 76 12.74 0.95 5.83
CA ILE A 76 12.64 1.32 4.40
C ILE A 76 13.97 1.10 3.66
N LYS A 77 15.11 1.08 4.37
CA LYS A 77 16.43 0.87 3.76
C LYS A 77 16.47 -0.38 2.90
N ASN A 78 15.90 -1.49 3.38
CA ASN A 78 15.95 -2.76 2.68
C ASN A 78 15.25 -2.69 1.31
N VAL A 79 14.15 -1.94 1.23
CA VAL A 79 13.40 -1.70 -0.01
C VAL A 79 14.21 -0.80 -0.95
N LEU A 80 14.77 0.30 -0.42
CA LEU A 80 15.60 1.22 -1.20
C LEU A 80 16.85 0.56 -1.79
N ASP A 81 17.54 -0.27 -0.99
CA ASP A 81 18.67 -1.06 -1.45
C ASP A 81 18.25 -2.03 -2.58
N CYS A 82 17.08 -2.66 -2.46
CA CYS A 82 16.53 -3.55 -3.49
C CYS A 82 16.28 -2.79 -4.80
N VAL A 83 15.64 -1.63 -4.71
CA VAL A 83 15.36 -0.76 -5.86
C VAL A 83 16.65 -0.31 -6.53
N ALA A 84 17.66 0.10 -5.74
CA ALA A 84 18.96 0.50 -6.27
C ALA A 84 19.69 -0.66 -6.98
N ASP A 85 19.64 -1.88 -6.42
CA ASP A 85 20.24 -3.07 -7.06
C ASP A 85 19.53 -3.41 -8.39
N VAL A 86 18.19 -3.34 -8.44
CA VAL A 86 17.41 -3.57 -9.67
C VAL A 86 17.70 -2.50 -10.73
N LEU A 87 17.72 -1.23 -10.34
CA LEU A 87 18.07 -0.14 -11.26
C LEU A 87 19.51 -0.29 -11.78
N THR A 88 20.45 -0.67 -10.92
CA THR A 88 21.84 -0.95 -11.31
C THR A 88 21.93 -2.09 -12.31
N TYR A 89 21.17 -3.17 -12.09
CA TYR A 89 21.06 -4.26 -13.06
C TYR A 89 20.67 -3.73 -14.44
N PHE A 90 19.54 -3.00 -14.56
CA PHE A 90 19.09 -2.49 -15.85
C PHE A 90 20.10 -1.55 -16.51
N LYS A 91 20.73 -0.66 -15.72
CA LYS A 91 21.78 0.23 -16.23
C LYS A 91 22.94 -0.56 -16.84
N ASP A 92 23.36 -1.62 -16.17
CA ASP A 92 24.56 -2.35 -16.53
C ASP A 92 24.31 -3.45 -17.55
N THR A 93 23.06 -3.91 -17.76
CA THR A 93 22.71 -4.96 -18.72
C THR A 93 21.99 -4.42 -19.95
N HIS A 94 20.87 -3.72 -19.76
CA HIS A 94 19.96 -3.29 -20.84
C HIS A 94 20.30 -1.93 -21.42
N TYR A 95 20.82 -1.03 -20.60
CA TYR A 95 21.10 0.36 -20.98
C TYR A 95 22.60 0.65 -21.01
N LYS A 96 23.43 -0.27 -21.51
CA LYS A 96 24.89 -0.04 -21.59
C LYS A 96 25.26 1.17 -22.44
N THR A 97 24.52 1.39 -23.53
CA THR A 97 24.81 2.42 -24.54
C THR A 97 23.80 3.57 -24.57
N ASP A 98 22.66 3.44 -23.89
CA ASP A 98 21.67 4.52 -23.78
C ASP A 98 22.04 5.51 -22.67
N ASN A 99 22.78 6.56 -23.02
CA ASN A 99 23.22 7.57 -22.07
C ASN A 99 22.05 8.28 -21.34
N ARG A 100 20.89 8.44 -21.99
CA ARG A 100 19.75 9.14 -21.39
C ARG A 100 19.12 8.31 -20.29
N MET A 101 18.86 7.03 -20.56
CA MET A 101 18.30 6.14 -19.56
C MET A 101 19.29 5.87 -18.43
N ARG A 102 20.58 5.67 -18.74
CA ARG A 102 21.65 5.53 -17.73
C ARG A 102 21.67 6.72 -16.78
N TRP A 103 21.68 7.93 -17.32
CA TRP A 103 21.71 9.15 -16.51
C TRP A 103 20.49 9.23 -15.58
N LYS A 104 19.28 8.94 -16.09
CA LYS A 104 18.07 8.90 -15.28
C LYS A 104 18.15 7.85 -14.17
N ILE A 105 18.66 6.66 -14.48
CA ILE A 105 18.88 5.60 -13.48
C ILE A 105 19.88 6.06 -12.41
N ASP A 106 21.03 6.60 -12.81
CA ASP A 106 22.06 7.07 -11.89
C ASP A 106 21.56 8.21 -10.99
N GLN A 107 20.73 9.11 -11.52
CA GLN A 107 20.08 10.14 -10.71
C GLN A 107 19.20 9.53 -9.61
N ASN A 108 18.36 8.55 -9.93
CA ASN A 108 17.51 7.89 -8.93
C ASN A 108 18.34 7.12 -7.90
N ILE A 109 19.39 6.41 -8.32
CA ILE A 109 20.32 5.75 -7.40
C ILE A 109 20.98 6.77 -6.46
N ASN A 110 21.37 7.93 -6.98
CA ASN A 110 21.97 8.99 -6.15
C ASN A 110 20.95 9.61 -5.18
N ILE A 111 19.69 9.79 -5.59
CA ILE A 111 18.61 10.24 -4.69
C ILE A 111 18.38 9.22 -3.56
N ILE A 112 18.39 7.92 -3.88
CA ILE A 112 18.32 6.85 -2.87
C ILE A 112 19.50 6.92 -1.91
N LYS A 113 20.73 7.11 -2.41
CA LYS A 113 21.92 7.28 -1.56
C LYS A 113 21.80 8.52 -0.67
N ASN A 114 21.27 9.63 -1.19
CA ASN A 114 21.05 10.85 -0.43
C ASN A 114 20.08 10.63 0.73
N ALA A 115 19.10 9.74 0.58
CA ALA A 115 18.18 9.38 1.67
C ALA A 115 18.88 8.64 2.84
N SER A 116 20.09 8.13 2.61
CA SER A 116 20.92 7.46 3.63
C SER A 116 22.14 8.27 4.08
N GLN A 117 22.29 9.51 3.59
CA GLN A 117 23.48 10.31 3.89
C GLN A 117 23.57 10.65 5.37
N GLU A 118 24.75 10.39 5.95
CA GLU A 118 25.15 11.02 7.20
C GLU A 118 25.67 12.41 6.87
N THR A 119 25.04 13.45 7.43
CA THR A 119 25.63 14.78 7.44
C THR A 119 26.59 14.85 8.63
N VAL A 120 27.88 14.87 8.34
CA VAL A 120 28.91 15.09 9.36
C VAL A 120 29.35 16.55 9.30
N SER A 121 29.18 17.28 10.42
CA SER A 121 29.90 18.53 10.62
C SER A 121 31.31 18.17 11.08
N THR A 122 32.32 18.64 10.36
CA THR A 122 33.71 18.40 10.76
C THR A 122 34.25 19.44 11.75
N ASP A 123 33.38 20.33 12.25
CA ASP A 123 33.66 21.44 13.17
C ASP A 123 35.09 21.99 13.06
N ILE A 124 35.26 23.01 12.23
CA ILE A 124 36.19 24.07 12.61
C ILE A 124 35.28 25.18 13.11
N MET A 125 35.49 25.60 14.36
CA MET A 125 34.84 26.79 14.92
C MET A 125 34.71 27.87 13.83
N ALA A 126 33.54 28.52 13.76
CA ALA A 126 33.13 29.46 12.70
C ALA A 126 34.17 30.52 12.28
N ASP A 127 35.25 30.68 13.04
CA ASP A 127 36.30 31.68 12.90
C ASP A 127 37.67 31.13 12.45
N ARG A 128 37.80 29.84 12.06
CA ARG A 128 39.09 29.32 11.54
C ARG A 128 38.90 28.56 10.23
N CYS A 129 39.75 28.84 9.25
CA CYS A 129 39.88 27.99 8.08
C CYS A 129 40.30 26.58 8.51
N PRO A 130 39.85 25.53 7.79
CA PRO A 130 40.38 24.19 7.97
C PRO A 130 41.92 24.18 7.89
N PRO A 131 42.65 23.47 8.76
CA PRO A 131 44.08 23.26 8.60
C PRO A 131 44.43 22.76 7.19
N GLU A 132 45.63 23.09 6.68
CA GLU A 132 46.10 22.75 5.33
C GLU A 132 46.14 21.25 5.01
N ASP A 133 45.94 20.39 6.02
CA ASP A 133 45.96 18.93 5.94
C ASP A 133 44.58 18.30 6.19
N THR A 134 43.49 19.04 5.98
CA THR A 134 42.11 18.54 6.10
C THR A 134 41.51 18.19 4.74
N ILE A 135 40.43 17.39 4.72
CA ILE A 135 39.71 17.03 3.48
C ILE A 135 39.37 18.25 2.60
N SER A 136 39.10 19.40 3.21
CA SER A 136 38.78 20.67 2.53
C SER A 136 39.95 21.35 1.79
N THR A 137 41.20 20.94 2.02
CA THR A 137 42.40 21.48 1.36
C THR A 137 43.03 20.49 0.38
N VAL A 138 42.52 19.25 0.33
CA VAL A 138 42.91 18.23 -0.64
C VAL A 138 42.41 18.62 -2.03
N ARG A 139 43.33 19.08 -2.88
CA ARG A 139 43.03 19.53 -4.25
C ARG A 139 42.79 18.39 -5.24
N ASN A 140 43.03 17.13 -4.86
CA ASN A 140 42.98 16.01 -5.77
C ASN A 140 42.37 14.75 -5.13
N ALA A 141 41.22 14.32 -5.64
CA ALA A 141 40.44 13.18 -5.15
C ALA A 141 41.14 11.81 -5.34
N SER A 142 42.34 11.79 -5.93
CA SER A 142 43.11 10.56 -6.22
C SER A 142 44.06 10.13 -5.10
N ASP A 143 44.24 10.94 -4.04
CA ASP A 143 44.98 10.54 -2.84
C ASP A 143 44.17 9.53 -2.00
N LYS A 144 44.26 8.26 -2.40
CA LYS A 144 43.50 7.13 -1.86
C LYS A 144 43.69 6.90 -0.34
N GLY A 145 44.72 7.48 0.26
CA GLY A 145 44.98 7.40 1.71
C GLY A 145 44.02 8.25 2.55
N PHE A 146 43.62 9.42 2.04
CA PHE A 146 42.85 10.43 2.79
C PHE A 146 41.34 10.17 2.82
N PHE A 147 40.77 9.59 1.76
CA PHE A 147 39.34 9.27 1.69
C PHE A 147 38.98 7.92 2.32
N ASN A 148 39.91 7.27 3.02
CA ASN A 148 39.56 6.15 3.87
C ASN A 148 38.97 6.70 5.18
N VAL A 149 37.72 7.18 5.09
CA VAL A 149 36.93 7.81 6.16
C VAL A 149 36.84 6.92 7.41
N LYS A 150 37.11 5.61 7.29
CA LYS A 150 37.17 4.66 8.41
C LYS A 150 38.50 4.66 9.16
N SER A 151 39.62 5.07 8.56
CA SER A 151 40.95 5.03 9.18
C SER A 151 41.36 6.34 9.85
N GLU A 152 40.88 7.49 9.36
CA GLU A 152 41.10 8.78 10.03
C GLU A 152 39.94 9.12 10.97
N ASN A 153 40.09 8.56 12.16
CA ASN A 153 39.22 8.66 13.32
C ASN A 153 39.24 10.06 13.96
N VAL A 154 39.25 11.15 13.18
CA VAL A 154 39.18 12.53 13.71
C VAL A 154 37.75 13.05 13.61
N ILE A 155 37.09 12.84 12.47
CA ILE A 155 35.68 13.25 12.25
C ILE A 155 34.73 12.34 13.06
N PHE A 156 35.00 11.03 13.11
CA PHE A 156 34.13 10.07 13.83
C PHE A 156 34.37 10.01 15.35
N ARG A 157 35.56 10.37 15.86
CA ARG A 157 35.81 10.37 17.33
C ARG A 157 35.15 11.54 18.04
N HIS A 158 34.94 12.66 17.35
CA HIS A 158 34.38 13.88 17.94
C HIS A 158 32.99 14.25 17.40
N GLY A 159 32.57 13.74 16.23
CA GLY A 159 31.26 14.02 15.63
C GLY A 159 30.03 13.41 16.32
N LYS A 160 30.18 12.78 17.50
CA LYS A 160 29.04 12.40 18.34
C LYS A 160 28.54 13.56 19.20
N GLU A 161 29.34 14.61 19.34
CA GLU A 161 28.94 15.88 19.94
C GLU A 161 28.51 16.78 18.78
N TYR A 162 27.21 16.77 18.50
CA TYR A 162 26.60 17.71 17.57
C TYR A 162 27.00 19.12 18.00
N SER A 163 27.77 19.84 17.18
CA SER A 163 27.92 21.26 17.41
C SER A 163 26.59 21.91 17.03
N ASP A 164 25.99 22.65 17.96
CA ASP A 164 24.81 23.50 17.74
C ASP A 164 25.07 24.59 16.66
N TYR A 165 26.28 24.62 16.09
CA TYR A 165 26.79 25.59 15.13
C TYR A 165 27.04 25.01 13.74
N ASN A 166 26.53 23.81 13.42
CA ASN A 166 26.61 23.30 12.06
C ASN A 166 25.87 24.26 11.10
N VAL A 167 26.65 25.01 10.30
CA VAL A 167 26.14 25.99 9.33
C VAL A 167 25.38 25.34 8.17
N TYR A 168 25.56 24.03 7.98
CA TYR A 168 24.82 23.25 6.99
C TYR A 168 23.68 22.49 7.66
N GLU A 169 22.53 23.15 7.74
CA GLU A 169 21.28 22.50 8.10
C GLU A 169 20.82 21.63 6.92
N THR A 170 20.69 20.33 7.15
CA THR A 170 19.81 19.53 6.29
C THR A 170 18.40 19.63 6.85
N PRO A 171 17.35 19.64 5.99
CA PRO A 171 15.98 19.63 6.47
C PRO A 171 15.64 18.37 7.27
N TYR A 172 16.57 17.40 7.35
CA TYR A 172 16.45 16.13 8.04
C TYR A 172 17.34 16.00 9.28
N ASN A 173 18.03 17.06 9.72
CA ASN A 173 18.88 17.10 10.92
C ASN A 173 19.86 15.90 11.04
N GLY A 174 20.41 15.44 9.91
CA GLY A 174 21.34 14.29 9.89
C GLY A 174 20.72 12.92 10.16
N ASN A 175 19.38 12.80 10.17
CA ASN A 175 18.71 11.51 10.30
C ASN A 175 18.98 10.65 9.07
N GLN A 176 19.55 9.47 9.28
CA GLN A 176 19.59 8.44 8.26
C GLN A 176 18.18 7.92 8.01
N TYR A 177 17.82 7.77 6.73
CA TYR A 177 16.50 7.30 6.30
C TYR A 177 15.34 8.16 6.83
N PRO A 178 15.33 9.48 6.53
CA PRO A 178 14.24 10.34 6.95
C PRO A 178 12.95 9.90 6.26
N TYR A 179 11.94 9.59 7.07
CA TYR A 179 10.77 8.84 6.64
C TYR A 179 10.10 9.40 5.37
N ALA A 180 9.64 10.65 5.42
CA ALA A 180 8.90 11.26 4.31
C ALA A 180 9.76 11.36 3.03
N TYR A 181 11.03 11.72 3.17
CA TYR A 181 11.95 11.81 2.05
C TYR A 181 12.23 10.45 1.41
N CYS A 182 12.42 9.40 2.22
CA CYS A 182 12.61 8.05 1.73
C CYS A 182 11.43 7.55 0.90
N ILE A 183 10.20 7.84 1.33
CA ILE A 183 9.00 7.48 0.54
C ILE A 183 8.97 8.26 -0.78
N ARG A 184 9.27 9.57 -0.78
CA ARG A 184 9.33 10.37 -2.02
C ARG A 184 10.41 9.87 -2.99
N ALA A 185 11.60 9.55 -2.46
CA ALA A 185 12.70 8.98 -3.23
C ALA A 185 12.31 7.62 -3.86
N LEU A 186 11.61 6.77 -3.09
CA LEU A 186 11.10 5.50 -3.57
C LEU A 186 10.11 5.69 -4.72
N VAL A 187 9.11 6.56 -4.57
CA VAL A 187 8.09 6.85 -5.60
C VAL A 187 8.72 7.31 -6.91
N GLN A 188 9.73 8.19 -6.84
CA GLN A 188 10.46 8.63 -8.02
C GLN A 188 11.22 7.49 -8.71
N ALA A 189 11.81 6.60 -7.92
CA ALA A 189 12.51 5.43 -8.44
C ALA A 189 11.55 4.42 -9.09
N LEU A 190 10.36 4.20 -8.52
CA LEU A 190 9.31 3.36 -9.12
C LEU A 190 8.85 3.90 -10.47
N SER A 191 8.70 5.22 -10.59
CA SER A 191 8.37 5.85 -11.88
C SER A 191 9.47 5.64 -12.94
N THR A 192 10.71 5.40 -12.53
CA THR A 192 11.80 5.05 -13.46
C THR A 192 11.74 3.58 -13.84
N ILE A 193 11.39 2.69 -12.92
CA ILE A 193 11.14 1.26 -13.21
C ILE A 193 9.96 1.11 -14.19
N ASP A 194 8.89 1.90 -14.03
CA ASP A 194 7.77 1.92 -14.97
C ASP A 194 8.20 2.22 -16.40
N LEU A 195 9.03 3.24 -16.60
CA LEU A 195 9.52 3.58 -17.93
C LEU A 195 10.35 2.45 -18.54
N ILE A 196 11.16 1.77 -17.72
CA ILE A 196 11.91 0.59 -18.16
C ILE A 196 10.93 -0.51 -18.58
N ASN A 197 9.90 -0.81 -17.77
CA ASN A 197 8.91 -1.84 -18.09
C ASN A 197 8.12 -1.52 -19.36
N ILE A 198 7.62 -0.29 -19.51
CA ILE A 198 6.89 0.15 -20.70
C ILE A 198 7.78 0.06 -21.94
N GLU A 199 9.04 0.47 -21.85
CA GLU A 199 9.97 0.37 -22.98
C GLU A 199 10.27 -1.08 -23.37
N LEU A 200 10.57 -1.94 -22.40
CA LEU A 200 10.87 -3.36 -22.64
C LEU A 200 9.64 -4.08 -23.20
N LYS A 201 8.46 -3.83 -22.65
CA LYS A 201 7.20 -4.35 -23.16
C LYS A 201 6.90 -3.81 -24.56
N SER A 202 7.20 -2.54 -24.83
CA SER A 202 7.02 -1.96 -26.16
C SER A 202 7.86 -2.63 -27.24
N LYS A 203 9.09 -3.02 -26.89
CA LYS A 203 9.98 -3.78 -27.79
C LYS A 203 9.47 -5.20 -28.05
N LYS A 204 8.74 -5.79 -27.10
CA LYS A 204 8.28 -7.18 -27.14
C LYS A 204 6.90 -7.32 -27.80
N ASP A 205 5.95 -6.49 -27.39
CA ASP A 205 4.52 -6.65 -27.68
C ASP A 205 3.97 -5.57 -28.64
N GLY A 206 4.81 -4.63 -29.09
CA GLY A 206 4.40 -3.47 -29.91
C GLY A 206 4.20 -2.20 -29.07
N ASP A 207 3.87 -1.07 -29.69
CA ASP A 207 3.82 0.23 -29.00
C ASP A 207 2.82 0.24 -27.82
N MET A 208 3.34 0.29 -26.59
CA MET A 208 2.54 0.33 -25.36
C MET A 208 2.20 1.75 -24.91
N TRP A 209 2.86 2.79 -25.44
CA TRP A 209 2.74 4.17 -24.94
C TRP A 209 1.34 4.77 -25.12
N GLY A 210 0.55 4.26 -26.06
CA GLY A 210 -0.84 4.65 -26.30
C GLY A 210 -1.88 3.76 -25.64
N THR A 211 -1.49 2.85 -24.77
CA THR A 211 -2.39 1.87 -24.14
C THR A 211 -2.64 2.20 -22.66
N GLN A 212 -3.72 1.65 -22.08
CA GLN A 212 -4.04 1.78 -20.65
C GLN A 212 -2.90 1.34 -19.72
N TYR A 213 -2.04 0.41 -20.18
CA TYR A 213 -0.87 -0.03 -19.43
C TYR A 213 0.12 1.09 -19.14
N ALA A 214 0.30 2.03 -20.08
CA ALA A 214 1.19 3.18 -19.91
C ALA A 214 0.49 4.39 -19.26
N GLU A 215 -0.82 4.31 -19.03
CA GLU A 215 -1.56 5.38 -18.37
C GLU A 215 -1.23 5.40 -16.88
N ALA A 216 -0.81 6.57 -16.39
CA ALA A 216 -0.45 6.76 -15.00
C ALA A 216 -1.69 7.02 -14.12
N TYR A 217 -2.77 6.26 -14.34
CA TYR A 217 -4.14 6.49 -13.85
C TYR A 217 -4.20 6.81 -12.35
N PHE A 218 -3.59 5.96 -11.51
CA PHE A 218 -3.61 6.18 -10.06
C PHE A 218 -2.70 7.34 -9.66
N SER A 219 -1.52 7.46 -10.27
CA SER A 219 -0.57 8.53 -9.93
C SER A 219 -1.14 9.92 -10.21
N GLU A 220 -1.80 10.13 -11.35
CA GLU A 220 -2.33 11.44 -11.72
C GLU A 220 -3.47 11.91 -10.81
N ARG A 221 -4.20 10.97 -10.24
CA ARG A 221 -5.34 11.23 -9.35
C ARG A 221 -4.92 11.37 -7.90
N TYR A 222 -3.94 10.60 -7.45
CA TYR A 222 -3.66 10.43 -6.02
C TYR A 222 -2.31 10.95 -5.56
N HIS A 223 -1.48 11.53 -6.45
CA HIS A 223 -0.17 12.07 -6.07
C HIS A 223 -0.23 13.06 -4.89
N TYR A 224 -1.20 13.98 -4.90
CA TYR A 224 -1.34 14.98 -3.85
C TYR A 224 -1.69 14.39 -2.46
N TYR A 225 -2.13 13.13 -2.41
CA TYR A 225 -2.40 12.44 -1.16
C TYR A 225 -1.17 11.80 -0.52
N LEU A 226 -0.05 11.70 -1.26
CA LEU A 226 1.20 11.21 -0.68
C LEU A 226 1.63 12.11 0.49
N ASP A 227 1.80 13.40 0.24
CA ASP A 227 2.23 14.34 1.28
C ASP A 227 1.19 14.47 2.39
N TYR A 228 -0.10 14.42 2.06
CA TYR A 228 -1.16 14.34 3.07
C TYR A 228 -0.95 13.16 4.03
N LEU A 229 -0.64 11.96 3.54
CA LEU A 229 -0.40 10.81 4.42
C LEU A 229 0.90 10.94 5.22
N LEU A 230 1.98 11.42 4.58
CA LEU A 230 3.26 11.63 5.25
C LEU A 230 3.16 12.64 6.40
N ASP A 231 2.39 13.71 6.21
CA ASP A 231 2.17 14.77 7.21
C ASP A 231 1.29 14.31 8.39
N ASN A 232 0.53 13.23 8.22
CA ASN A 232 -0.34 12.69 9.26
C ASN A 232 0.34 11.63 10.14
N ALA A 233 1.65 11.41 10.02
CA ALA A 233 2.40 10.67 11.02
C ALA A 233 2.27 11.35 12.41
N PRO A 234 2.05 10.60 13.52
CA PRO A 234 2.11 9.15 13.65
C PRO A 234 0.72 8.48 13.61
N ASN A 235 -0.30 9.16 13.09
CA ASN A 235 -1.66 8.61 13.00
C ASN A 235 -1.81 7.61 11.84
N VAL A 236 -0.92 7.68 10.86
CA VAL A 236 -0.80 6.75 9.75
C VAL A 236 0.67 6.63 9.36
N PHE A 237 1.11 5.43 9.00
CA PHE A 237 2.44 5.18 8.44
C PHE A 237 2.29 4.33 7.18
N LEU A 238 2.73 4.84 6.04
CA LEU A 238 3.06 4.04 4.86
C LEU A 238 4.29 3.17 5.13
N LEU A 239 4.17 1.87 4.88
CA LEU A 239 5.26 0.89 4.95
C LEU A 239 5.47 0.28 3.56
N PRO A 240 6.48 0.71 2.79
CA PRO A 240 6.91 0.00 1.61
C PRO A 240 7.31 -1.43 1.94
N ILE A 241 6.85 -2.40 1.14
CA ILE A 241 7.12 -3.81 1.42
C ILE A 241 7.41 -4.62 0.15
N LEU A 242 8.43 -5.47 0.21
CA LEU A 242 8.79 -6.38 -0.90
C LEU A 242 8.06 -7.73 -0.82
N GLN A 243 7.66 -8.14 0.38
CA GLN A 243 6.85 -9.34 0.58
C GLN A 243 5.50 -9.22 -0.11
N ASN A 244 5.05 -10.32 -0.72
CA ASN A 244 3.66 -10.45 -1.14
C ASN A 244 2.78 -10.57 0.12
N VAL A 245 1.88 -9.60 0.31
CA VAL A 245 0.95 -9.53 1.45
C VAL A 245 -0.41 -10.03 0.99
N GLY A 246 -0.87 -11.15 1.56
CA GLY A 246 -2.15 -11.73 1.20
C GLY A 246 -3.35 -10.97 1.77
N ALA A 247 -4.52 -11.11 1.15
CA ALA A 247 -5.78 -10.51 1.62
C ALA A 247 -6.06 -10.80 3.10
N THR A 248 -5.82 -12.03 3.57
CA THR A 248 -6.01 -12.37 5.00
C THR A 248 -5.11 -11.54 5.92
N THR A 249 -3.87 -11.29 5.51
CA THR A 249 -2.91 -10.48 6.26
C THR A 249 -3.33 -9.01 6.27
N LEU A 250 -3.82 -8.48 5.13
CA LEU A 250 -4.36 -7.12 5.04
C LEU A 250 -5.55 -6.94 5.99
N ILE A 251 -6.49 -7.89 6.01
CA ILE A 251 -7.66 -7.86 6.91
C ILE A 251 -7.22 -7.96 8.39
N ARG A 252 -6.33 -8.90 8.71
CA ARG A 252 -5.87 -9.13 10.09
C ARG A 252 -5.19 -7.90 10.68
N ASN A 253 -4.62 -7.06 9.84
CA ASN A 253 -3.84 -5.92 10.27
C ASN A 253 -4.58 -4.58 10.20
N ARG A 254 -5.87 -4.57 9.87
CA ARG A 254 -6.64 -3.32 9.72
C ARG A 254 -6.68 -2.48 10.98
N PHE A 255 -6.50 -3.08 12.15
CA PHE A 255 -6.40 -2.36 13.42
C PHE A 255 -5.06 -1.62 13.62
N SER A 256 -4.14 -1.69 12.66
CA SER A 256 -2.87 -0.97 12.71
C SER A 256 -2.93 0.36 11.97
N ARG A 257 -2.13 1.32 12.45
CA ARG A 257 -1.85 2.58 11.74
C ARG A 257 -0.90 2.39 10.56
N ILE A 258 -0.20 1.27 10.51
CA ILE A 258 0.67 0.91 9.40
C ILE A 258 -0.17 0.48 8.20
N GLN A 259 0.05 1.13 7.06
CA GLN A 259 -0.54 0.80 5.77
C GLN A 259 0.58 0.26 4.87
N PRO A 260 0.62 -1.07 4.63
CA PRO A 260 1.56 -1.65 3.69
C PRO A 260 1.29 -1.13 2.28
N CYS A 261 2.35 -0.75 1.57
CA CYS A 261 2.32 -0.44 0.14
C CYS A 261 3.29 -1.39 -0.57
N GLY A 262 2.76 -2.29 -1.38
CA GLY A 262 3.58 -3.31 -2.03
C GLY A 262 4.50 -2.69 -3.09
N ILE A 263 5.73 -3.21 -3.14
CA ILE A 263 6.76 -2.80 -4.08
C ILE A 263 7.01 -3.95 -5.03
N ILE A 264 6.44 -3.82 -6.22
CA ILE A 264 6.64 -4.74 -7.34
C ILE A 264 7.66 -4.13 -8.31
N PHE A 265 8.25 -4.97 -9.15
CA PHE A 265 9.22 -4.54 -10.15
C PHE A 265 8.75 -4.83 -11.57
N ASP A 266 7.84 -5.78 -11.75
CA ASP A 266 7.16 -6.07 -13.01
C ASP A 266 5.67 -5.72 -12.87
N GLU A 267 4.87 -6.00 -13.89
CA GLU A 267 3.42 -5.79 -13.83
C GLU A 267 2.69 -6.76 -12.88
N ALA A 268 1.60 -6.29 -12.30
CA ALA A 268 0.67 -7.10 -11.50
C ALA A 268 -0.75 -6.94 -12.03
N PHE A 269 -1.47 -8.05 -12.18
CA PHE A 269 -2.90 -8.02 -12.54
C PHE A 269 -3.75 -7.86 -11.28
N VAL A 270 -4.36 -6.69 -11.10
CA VAL A 270 -5.17 -6.32 -9.93
C VAL A 270 -6.36 -5.47 -10.39
N ASP A 271 -7.52 -5.73 -9.80
CA ASP A 271 -8.79 -5.04 -10.13
C ASP A 271 -9.13 -5.04 -11.62
N GLU A 272 -9.01 -6.22 -12.25
CA GLU A 272 -9.27 -6.46 -13.67
C GLU A 272 -8.28 -5.78 -14.64
N ASP A 273 -7.21 -5.15 -14.15
CA ASP A 273 -6.23 -4.43 -14.99
C ASP A 273 -4.77 -4.82 -14.69
N LEU A 274 -3.91 -4.69 -15.70
CA LEU A 274 -2.46 -4.85 -15.55
C LEU A 274 -1.86 -3.51 -15.09
N GLN A 275 -1.37 -3.50 -13.86
CA GLN A 275 -0.77 -2.32 -13.25
C GLN A 275 0.76 -2.39 -13.32
N THR A 276 1.39 -1.29 -13.72
CA THR A 276 2.84 -1.09 -13.61
C THR A 276 3.26 -0.91 -12.14
N PRO A 277 4.55 -1.06 -11.80
CA PRO A 277 5.06 -0.82 -10.46
C PRO A 277 4.62 0.47 -9.77
N SER A 278 4.69 1.62 -10.45
CA SER A 278 4.23 2.89 -9.90
C SER A 278 2.72 2.86 -9.71
N ASN A 279 1.97 2.42 -10.72
CA ASN A 279 0.51 2.42 -10.68
C ASN A 279 -0.02 1.54 -9.53
N PHE A 280 0.60 0.38 -9.30
CA PHE A 280 0.34 -0.51 -8.17
C PHE A 280 0.63 0.14 -6.81
N PHE A 281 1.75 0.86 -6.68
CA PHE A 281 2.05 1.61 -5.45
C PHE A 281 1.01 2.71 -5.19
N TRP A 282 0.59 3.44 -6.23
CA TRP A 282 -0.42 4.49 -6.10
C TRP A 282 -1.81 3.94 -5.79
N HIS A 283 -2.13 2.74 -6.30
CA HIS A 283 -3.32 1.97 -5.91
C HIS A 283 -3.31 1.70 -4.41
N ASP A 284 -2.24 1.11 -3.88
CA ASP A 284 -2.11 0.82 -2.45
C ASP A 284 -2.11 2.10 -1.59
N LEU A 285 -1.50 3.18 -2.08
CA LEU A 285 -1.54 4.49 -1.42
C LEU A 285 -2.96 5.05 -1.33
N ASN A 286 -3.77 4.87 -2.38
CA ASN A 286 -5.17 5.28 -2.34
C ASN A 286 -5.97 4.46 -1.32
N HIS A 287 -5.71 3.16 -1.19
CA HIS A 287 -6.28 2.36 -0.10
C HIS A 287 -5.85 2.91 1.26
N ALA A 288 -4.55 3.09 1.49
CA ALA A 288 -4.01 3.66 2.72
C ALA A 288 -4.69 5.00 3.11
N ARG A 289 -4.92 5.86 2.12
CA ARG A 289 -5.65 7.12 2.28
C ARG A 289 -7.10 6.91 2.71
N ARG A 290 -7.87 6.14 1.95
CA ARG A 290 -9.32 5.95 2.22
C ARG A 290 -9.52 5.34 3.59
N ILE A 291 -8.68 4.36 3.94
CA ILE A 291 -8.65 3.72 5.25
C ILE A 291 -8.48 4.77 6.36
N TYR A 292 -7.47 5.62 6.23
CA TYR A 292 -7.17 6.62 7.24
C TYR A 292 -8.31 7.65 7.37
N GLN A 293 -8.84 8.12 6.25
CA GLN A 293 -9.92 9.10 6.21
C GLN A 293 -11.23 8.55 6.78
N ASN A 294 -11.58 7.31 6.46
CA ASN A 294 -12.76 6.64 7.01
C ASN A 294 -12.61 6.39 8.52
N ASN A 295 -11.41 6.04 9.00
CA ASN A 295 -11.15 5.94 10.44
C ASN A 295 -11.30 7.30 11.14
N ILE A 296 -10.82 8.40 10.55
CA ILE A 296 -11.05 9.74 11.09
C ILE A 296 -12.54 10.08 11.13
N TRP A 297 -13.25 9.82 10.04
CA TRP A 297 -14.68 10.11 9.93
C TRP A 297 -15.49 9.34 10.97
N TYR A 298 -15.28 8.02 11.07
CA TYR A 298 -15.90 7.17 12.08
C TYR A 298 -15.59 7.64 13.50
N SER A 299 -14.31 7.95 13.78
CA SER A 299 -13.88 8.47 15.09
C SER A 299 -14.64 9.75 15.47
N ARG A 300 -14.87 10.66 14.51
CA ARG A 300 -15.62 11.90 14.73
C ARG A 300 -17.11 11.65 14.93
N GLU A 301 -17.72 10.83 14.08
CA GLU A 301 -19.15 10.52 14.14
C GLU A 301 -19.53 9.83 15.45
N HIS A 302 -18.72 8.84 15.87
CA HIS A 302 -18.93 8.08 17.10
C HIS A 302 -18.35 8.76 18.35
N LYS A 303 -17.76 9.95 18.22
CA LYS A 303 -17.18 10.74 19.32
C LYS A 303 -16.17 9.95 20.17
N ILE A 304 -15.36 9.11 19.53
CA ILE A 304 -14.27 8.35 20.16
C ILE A 304 -12.93 8.85 19.64
N SER A 305 -11.86 8.77 20.44
CA SER A 305 -10.53 9.09 19.92
C SER A 305 -10.06 8.05 18.89
N LEU A 306 -9.15 8.44 18.00
CA LEU A 306 -8.56 7.53 17.02
C LEU A 306 -7.85 6.33 17.72
N ASP A 307 -7.19 6.58 18.85
CA ASP A 307 -6.58 5.53 19.68
C ASP A 307 -7.61 4.54 20.22
N LYS A 308 -8.79 5.04 20.63
CA LYS A 308 -9.90 4.21 21.07
C LYS A 308 -10.46 3.39 19.91
N LEU A 309 -10.64 4.00 18.73
CA LEU A 309 -11.08 3.29 17.52
C LEU A 309 -10.15 2.13 17.17
N TYR A 310 -8.84 2.35 17.06
CA TYR A 310 -7.88 1.28 16.78
C TYR A 310 -7.89 0.17 17.84
N SER A 311 -8.17 0.51 19.10
CA SER A 311 -8.34 -0.48 20.17
C SER A 311 -9.62 -1.32 20.00
N VAL A 312 -10.73 -0.70 19.57
CA VAL A 312 -11.98 -1.40 19.21
C VAL A 312 -11.73 -2.30 18.01
N MET A 313 -11.11 -1.78 16.95
CA MET A 313 -10.81 -2.56 15.74
C MET A 313 -9.96 -3.78 16.05
N ARG A 314 -8.97 -3.66 16.93
CA ARG A 314 -8.15 -4.80 17.33
C ARG A 314 -8.98 -5.88 18.01
N LYS A 315 -9.80 -5.49 18.98
CA LYS A 315 -10.68 -6.43 19.69
C LYS A 315 -11.57 -7.16 18.69
N ASP A 316 -12.21 -6.42 17.80
CA ASP A 316 -13.13 -6.99 16.81
C ASP A 316 -12.40 -7.87 15.79
N THR A 317 -11.20 -7.49 15.35
CA THR A 317 -10.36 -8.33 14.48
C THR A 317 -9.98 -9.64 15.17
N GLN A 318 -9.55 -9.59 16.44
CA GLN A 318 -9.21 -10.78 17.22
C GLN A 318 -10.41 -11.71 17.42
N GLU A 319 -11.63 -11.17 17.47
CA GLU A 319 -12.85 -11.95 17.62
C GLU A 319 -13.36 -12.55 16.29
N LEU A 320 -13.30 -11.78 15.20
CA LEU A 320 -13.88 -12.15 13.91
C LEU A 320 -12.93 -12.94 13.00
N MET A 321 -11.63 -12.61 12.97
CA MET A 321 -10.67 -13.23 12.05
C MET A 321 -10.34 -14.72 12.29
N PRO A 322 -10.45 -15.27 13.50
CA PRO A 322 -10.38 -16.72 13.71
C PRO A 322 -11.59 -17.47 13.14
N ILE A 323 -11.94 -17.23 11.87
CA ILE A 323 -13.18 -17.66 11.20
C ILE A 323 -13.45 -19.15 11.40
N LYS A 324 -12.44 -20.01 11.12
CA LYS A 324 -12.56 -21.47 11.34
C LYS A 324 -12.85 -21.86 12.79
N GLY A 325 -12.44 -21.04 13.76
CA GLY A 325 -12.55 -21.31 15.19
C GLY A 325 -13.96 -21.10 15.73
N TRP A 326 -14.78 -20.27 15.09
CA TRP A 326 -16.17 -20.04 15.48
C TRP A 326 -17.21 -20.63 14.51
N LEU A 327 -16.80 -21.13 13.35
CA LEU A 327 -17.68 -21.89 12.46
C LEU A 327 -17.87 -23.33 12.94
N SER A 328 -19.12 -23.81 12.87
CA SER A 328 -19.43 -25.23 13.06
C SER A 328 -18.83 -26.10 11.94
N PRO A 329 -18.59 -27.41 12.18
CA PRO A 329 -17.94 -28.30 11.21
C PRO A 329 -18.53 -28.25 9.80
N GLU A 330 -19.86 -28.25 9.68
CA GLU A 330 -20.62 -28.20 8.43
C GLU A 330 -20.50 -26.85 7.69
N ASN A 331 -20.23 -25.77 8.44
CA ASN A 331 -20.12 -24.41 7.91
C ASN A 331 -18.68 -23.99 7.59
N LYS A 332 -17.66 -24.81 7.90
CA LYS A 332 -16.26 -24.52 7.60
C LYS A 332 -15.98 -24.24 6.12
N LYS A 333 -16.81 -24.78 5.22
CA LYS A 333 -16.74 -24.49 3.77
C LYS A 333 -16.93 -23.00 3.44
N TYR A 334 -17.61 -22.22 4.29
CA TYR A 334 -17.89 -20.81 4.07
C TYR A 334 -16.78 -19.86 4.49
N GLU A 335 -15.66 -20.36 5.04
CA GLU A 335 -14.56 -19.51 5.49
C GLU A 335 -14.04 -18.57 4.39
N SER A 336 -13.86 -19.07 3.16
CA SER A 336 -13.36 -18.25 2.05
C SER A 336 -14.34 -17.14 1.66
N LEU A 337 -15.64 -17.42 1.68
CA LEU A 337 -16.69 -16.43 1.42
C LEU A 337 -16.73 -15.35 2.51
N ILE A 338 -16.56 -15.73 3.77
CA ILE A 338 -16.51 -14.76 4.88
C ILE A 338 -15.24 -13.90 4.79
N LYS A 339 -14.11 -14.48 4.37
CA LYS A 339 -12.87 -13.73 4.15
C LYS A 339 -12.99 -12.71 3.02
N ILE A 340 -13.55 -13.08 1.87
CA ILE A 340 -13.71 -12.14 0.77
C ILE A 340 -14.73 -11.04 1.11
N LEU A 341 -15.78 -11.38 1.87
CA LEU A 341 -16.73 -10.39 2.39
C LEU A 341 -16.05 -9.38 3.31
N LEU A 342 -15.26 -9.86 4.28
CA LEU A 342 -14.48 -8.97 5.13
C LEU A 342 -13.47 -8.15 4.33
N PHE A 343 -12.78 -8.76 3.35
CA PHE A 343 -11.82 -8.07 2.49
C PHE A 343 -12.46 -6.90 1.75
N GLU A 344 -13.59 -7.14 1.08
CA GLU A 344 -14.31 -6.10 0.34
C GLU A 344 -14.65 -4.93 1.27
N ILE A 345 -15.31 -5.21 2.40
CA ILE A 345 -15.77 -4.17 3.34
C ILE A 345 -14.62 -3.34 3.90
N VAL A 346 -13.57 -4.01 4.39
CA VAL A 346 -12.56 -3.32 5.21
C VAL A 346 -11.36 -2.84 4.40
N HIS A 347 -11.09 -3.43 3.24
CA HIS A 347 -9.98 -3.07 2.36
C HIS A 347 -10.49 -2.31 1.13
N GLU A 348 -11.37 -2.92 0.34
CA GLU A 348 -11.87 -2.30 -0.90
C GLU A 348 -12.77 -1.10 -0.66
N ASP A 349 -13.72 -1.19 0.28
CA ASP A 349 -14.54 -0.06 0.73
C ASP A 349 -13.81 0.78 1.79
N ALA A 350 -12.69 0.25 2.29
CA ALA A 350 -11.81 0.90 3.26
C ALA A 350 -12.52 1.29 4.56
N LEU A 351 -13.58 0.58 4.96
CA LEU A 351 -14.29 0.86 6.20
C LEU A 351 -13.48 0.44 7.43
N PRO A 352 -13.72 1.05 8.61
CA PRO A 352 -13.13 0.59 9.85
C PRO A 352 -13.50 -0.87 10.12
N PHE A 353 -12.55 -1.67 10.62
CA PHE A 353 -12.80 -3.04 11.07
C PHE A 353 -13.53 -3.02 12.42
N THR A 354 -14.79 -2.62 12.43
CA THR A 354 -15.66 -2.66 13.61
C THR A 354 -16.90 -3.47 13.30
N LYS A 355 -17.43 -4.16 14.31
CA LYS A 355 -18.62 -5.01 14.16
C LYS A 355 -19.82 -4.29 13.53
N ASP A 356 -20.06 -3.05 13.93
CA ASP A 356 -21.14 -2.21 13.42
C ASP A 356 -20.90 -1.74 11.98
N SER A 357 -19.69 -1.33 11.62
CA SER A 357 -19.35 -0.96 10.23
C SER A 357 -19.56 -2.15 9.30
N ILE A 358 -19.08 -3.33 9.70
CA ILE A 358 -19.23 -4.57 8.92
C ILE A 358 -20.70 -4.94 8.77
N ALA A 359 -21.48 -4.93 9.86
CA ALA A 359 -22.89 -5.27 9.81
C ALA A 359 -23.71 -4.26 8.97
N THR A 360 -23.38 -2.98 9.07
CA THR A 360 -24.03 -1.91 8.30
C THR A 360 -23.80 -2.12 6.80
N ASP A 361 -22.57 -2.40 6.41
CA ASP A 361 -22.21 -2.53 5.00
C ASP A 361 -22.78 -3.81 4.36
N ILE A 362 -22.82 -4.94 5.09
CA ILE A 362 -23.51 -6.17 4.65
C ILE A 362 -25.00 -5.93 4.36
N LEU A 363 -25.62 -5.05 5.17
CA LEU A 363 -27.05 -4.74 5.08
C LEU A 363 -27.34 -3.49 4.22
N PHE A 364 -26.31 -2.95 3.55
CA PHE A 364 -26.41 -1.74 2.77
C PHE A 364 -27.05 -2.01 1.41
N ALA A 365 -28.28 -1.53 1.22
CA ALA A 365 -29.02 -1.73 -0.02
C ALA A 365 -28.43 -0.92 -1.19
N SER A 366 -28.63 -1.41 -2.41
CA SER A 366 -28.25 -0.67 -3.62
C SER A 366 -28.97 0.67 -3.73
N GLY A 367 -28.34 1.64 -4.39
CA GLY A 367 -28.90 2.99 -4.55
C GLY A 367 -28.60 3.94 -3.40
N ASN A 368 -28.00 3.44 -2.33
CA ASN A 368 -27.32 4.31 -1.38
C ASN A 368 -26.04 4.87 -2.02
N CYS A 369 -25.65 6.06 -1.59
CA CYS A 369 -24.54 6.77 -2.21
C CYS A 369 -23.21 6.52 -1.48
N TYR A 370 -22.18 6.21 -2.24
CA TYR A 370 -20.80 6.12 -1.78
C TYR A 370 -20.02 7.38 -2.16
N PRO A 371 -19.08 7.85 -1.32
CA PRO A 371 -18.24 8.98 -1.66
C PRO A 371 -17.21 8.57 -2.72
N TYR A 372 -17.29 9.22 -3.88
CA TYR A 372 -16.30 9.15 -4.95
C TYR A 372 -15.54 10.46 -5.08
N GLU A 373 -14.40 10.37 -5.74
CA GLU A 373 -13.60 11.52 -6.11
C GLU A 373 -13.24 11.45 -7.59
N ARG A 374 -13.42 12.57 -8.28
CA ARG A 374 -12.96 12.75 -9.67
C ARG A 374 -12.21 14.07 -9.78
N THR A 375 -11.09 14.01 -10.49
CA THR A 375 -10.26 15.17 -10.80
C THR A 375 -10.64 15.71 -12.17
N TYR A 376 -10.87 17.02 -12.27
CA TYR A 376 -11.18 17.71 -13.52
C TYR A 376 -10.19 18.85 -13.74
N ASP A 377 -9.82 19.11 -14.98
CA ASP A 377 -9.14 20.37 -15.31
C ASP A 377 -10.10 21.54 -15.04
N ASN A 378 -9.61 22.60 -14.41
CA ASN A 378 -10.43 23.77 -14.10
C ASN A 378 -10.85 24.46 -15.41
N PRO A 379 -12.14 24.51 -15.75
CA PRO A 379 -12.60 25.10 -17.01
C PRO A 379 -12.56 26.64 -17.02
N GLU A 380 -12.19 27.29 -15.92
CA GLU A 380 -12.11 28.76 -15.84
C GLU A 380 -11.08 29.35 -16.82
N LYS A 381 -11.53 30.34 -17.61
CA LYS A 381 -10.68 31.04 -18.58
C LYS A 381 -9.48 31.68 -17.88
N GLY A 382 -8.28 31.32 -18.34
CA GLY A 382 -7.01 31.83 -17.81
C GLY A 382 -6.31 30.88 -16.84
N ASN A 383 -6.95 29.77 -16.45
CA ASN A 383 -6.41 28.86 -15.45
C ASN A 383 -5.94 27.52 -16.05
N LYS A 384 -4.89 27.56 -16.87
CA LYS A 384 -4.41 26.43 -17.68
C LYS A 384 -3.84 25.25 -16.86
N TYR A 385 -3.42 25.46 -15.62
CA TYR A 385 -2.68 24.47 -14.83
C TYR A 385 -3.37 24.04 -13.54
N ASN A 386 -4.59 24.51 -13.27
CA ASN A 386 -5.32 24.12 -12.07
C ASN A 386 -6.25 22.94 -12.35
N ARG A 387 -6.29 22.01 -11.40
CA ARG A 387 -7.27 20.93 -11.33
C ARG A 387 -8.19 21.12 -10.13
N ILE A 388 -9.42 20.67 -10.26
CA ILE A 388 -10.42 20.63 -9.18
C ILE A 388 -10.69 19.17 -8.86
N ASN A 389 -10.51 18.80 -7.59
CA ASN A 389 -10.95 17.50 -7.07
C ASN A 389 -12.39 17.64 -6.58
N LEU A 390 -13.34 17.09 -7.33
CA LEU A 390 -14.74 17.03 -6.95
C LEU A 390 -14.97 15.77 -6.13
N ARG A 391 -15.42 15.95 -4.88
CA ARG A 391 -16.00 14.86 -4.08
C ARG A 391 -17.49 14.86 -4.27
N PHE A 392 -18.06 13.72 -4.61
CA PHE A 392 -19.49 13.57 -4.84
C PHE A 392 -19.94 12.19 -4.37
N TYR A 393 -21.24 12.08 -4.16
CA TYR A 393 -21.88 10.86 -3.71
C TYR A 393 -22.54 10.20 -4.92
N GLU A 394 -22.13 9.00 -5.29
CA GLU A 394 -22.69 8.25 -6.41
C GLU A 394 -23.41 7.00 -5.91
N GLN A 395 -24.58 6.73 -6.47
CA GLN A 395 -25.36 5.54 -6.14
C GLN A 395 -24.66 4.29 -6.65
N GLY A 396 -24.45 3.31 -5.77
CA GLY A 396 -23.74 2.07 -6.08
C GLY A 396 -24.61 0.82 -5.93
N ALA A 397 -24.08 -0.31 -6.42
CA ALA A 397 -24.58 -1.63 -6.04
C ALA A 397 -24.27 -1.91 -4.56
N SER A 398 -25.01 -2.82 -3.93
CA SER A 398 -24.66 -3.31 -2.60
C SER A 398 -23.31 -4.06 -2.61
N THR A 399 -22.58 -4.05 -1.49
CA THR A 399 -21.33 -4.80 -1.31
C THR A 399 -21.50 -6.29 -1.64
N LEU A 400 -22.62 -6.88 -1.22
CA LEU A 400 -22.96 -8.26 -1.54
C LEU A 400 -23.07 -8.50 -3.05
N ARG A 401 -23.71 -7.57 -3.77
CA ARG A 401 -23.82 -7.66 -5.22
C ARG A 401 -22.47 -7.50 -5.91
N THR A 402 -21.64 -6.58 -5.44
CA THR A 402 -20.27 -6.39 -5.93
C THR A 402 -19.45 -7.67 -5.76
N ILE A 403 -19.45 -8.26 -4.56
CA ILE A 403 -18.76 -9.54 -4.29
C ILE A 403 -19.30 -10.65 -5.18
N TYR A 404 -20.62 -10.79 -5.28
CA TYR A 404 -21.24 -11.82 -6.11
C TYR A 404 -20.76 -11.72 -7.57
N ASN A 405 -20.73 -10.52 -8.13
CA ASN A 405 -20.16 -10.29 -9.44
C ASN A 405 -18.68 -10.69 -9.47
N LYS A 406 -17.85 -10.17 -8.55
CA LYS A 406 -16.41 -10.46 -8.51
C LYS A 406 -16.10 -11.97 -8.44
N ILE A 407 -16.82 -12.74 -7.64
CA ILE A 407 -16.57 -14.19 -7.51
C ILE A 407 -17.13 -14.99 -8.69
N ARG A 408 -18.24 -14.57 -9.29
CA ARG A 408 -18.82 -15.25 -10.46
C ARG A 408 -18.05 -14.97 -11.75
N HIS A 409 -17.34 -13.85 -11.80
CA HIS A 409 -16.62 -13.40 -12.98
C HIS A 409 -15.13 -13.71 -12.91
N GLU A 410 -14.49 -13.51 -14.05
CA GLU A 410 -13.05 -13.49 -14.27
C GLU A 410 -12.33 -12.32 -13.55
N PHE A 411 -12.98 -11.66 -12.57
CA PHE A 411 -12.43 -10.52 -11.85
C PHE A 411 -11.09 -10.88 -11.19
N PHE A 412 -11.04 -12.06 -10.55
CA PHE A 412 -9.82 -12.61 -9.97
C PHE A 412 -9.02 -13.50 -10.95
N GLU A 413 -9.52 -13.70 -12.18
CA GLU A 413 -9.20 -14.86 -13.01
C GLU A 413 -9.24 -14.52 -14.52
N LYS A 414 -8.13 -14.05 -15.10
CA LYS A 414 -8.06 -13.48 -16.46
C LYS A 414 -8.65 -14.35 -17.60
N GLU A 415 -8.57 -15.68 -17.54
CA GLU A 415 -8.92 -16.55 -18.68
C GLU A 415 -9.58 -17.90 -18.32
N GLN A 416 -9.56 -18.33 -17.05
CA GLN A 416 -10.25 -19.55 -16.62
C GLN A 416 -10.65 -19.43 -15.16
N ALA A 417 -11.89 -19.82 -14.84
CA ALA A 417 -12.28 -19.86 -13.45
C ALA A 417 -11.44 -20.92 -12.69
N THR A 418 -10.76 -20.52 -11.63
CA THR A 418 -9.89 -21.36 -10.79
C THR A 418 -10.48 -21.46 -9.38
N ASP A 419 -10.07 -22.40 -8.53
CA ASP A 419 -10.55 -22.42 -7.14
C ASP A 419 -9.64 -21.59 -6.21
N ILE A 420 -8.97 -20.55 -6.75
CA ILE A 420 -7.91 -19.82 -6.04
C ILE A 420 -8.45 -19.01 -4.85
N VAL A 421 -9.54 -18.25 -5.04
CA VAL A 421 -10.09 -17.36 -3.99
C VAL A 421 -11.29 -18.00 -3.30
N VAL A 422 -12.30 -18.38 -4.08
CA VAL A 422 -13.50 -19.10 -3.63
C VAL A 422 -13.73 -20.26 -4.58
N LYS A 423 -14.00 -21.45 -4.03
CA LYS A 423 -14.28 -22.63 -4.84
C LYS A 423 -15.56 -22.46 -5.66
N LYS A 424 -15.57 -22.94 -6.89
CA LYS A 424 -16.70 -22.74 -7.83
C LYS A 424 -18.05 -23.15 -7.27
N GLU A 425 -18.12 -24.29 -6.57
CA GLU A 425 -19.34 -24.80 -5.97
C GLU A 425 -19.94 -23.90 -4.88
N LEU A 426 -19.16 -22.93 -4.36
CA LEU A 426 -19.59 -21.98 -3.35
C LEU A 426 -19.97 -20.61 -3.92
N ARG A 427 -19.80 -20.36 -5.23
CA ARG A 427 -19.99 -19.03 -5.83
C ARG A 427 -21.46 -18.64 -6.07
N TYR A 428 -22.41 -19.30 -5.42
CA TYR A 428 -23.85 -19.12 -5.66
C TYR A 428 -24.52 -18.27 -4.59
N ILE A 429 -25.65 -17.63 -4.92
CA ILE A 429 -26.40 -16.75 -4.00
C ILE A 429 -26.67 -17.43 -2.66
N ARG A 430 -27.09 -18.70 -2.65
CA ARG A 430 -27.38 -19.44 -1.41
C ARG A 430 -26.20 -19.50 -0.45
N HIS A 431 -24.99 -19.67 -0.97
CA HIS A 431 -23.78 -19.83 -0.18
C HIS A 431 -23.25 -18.49 0.33
N LEU A 432 -23.31 -17.44 -0.49
CA LEU A 432 -22.96 -16.09 -0.07
C LEU A 432 -23.97 -15.54 0.95
N THR A 433 -25.26 -15.87 0.80
CA THR A 433 -26.31 -15.56 1.78
C THR A 433 -26.00 -16.21 3.13
N GLU A 434 -25.74 -17.53 3.14
CA GLU A 434 -25.44 -18.25 4.39
C GLU A 434 -24.15 -17.74 5.04
N ALA A 435 -23.09 -17.51 4.25
CA ALA A 435 -21.84 -16.94 4.75
C ALA A 435 -22.04 -15.55 5.39
N SER A 436 -22.84 -14.69 4.75
CA SER A 436 -23.16 -13.35 5.26
C SER A 436 -23.99 -13.42 6.55
N TYR A 437 -24.99 -14.31 6.60
CA TYR A 437 -25.77 -14.54 7.82
C TYR A 437 -24.90 -15.07 8.98
N LEU A 438 -24.00 -16.02 8.72
CA LEU A 438 -23.09 -16.55 9.74
C LEU A 438 -22.18 -15.47 10.32
N LEU A 439 -21.70 -14.53 9.47
CA LEU A 439 -20.92 -13.39 9.94
C LEU A 439 -21.77 -12.42 10.77
N LEU A 440 -22.99 -12.10 10.34
CA LEU A 440 -23.92 -11.26 11.10
C LEU A 440 -24.26 -11.88 12.46
N ASN A 441 -24.59 -13.18 12.50
CA ASN A 441 -24.80 -13.94 13.74
C ASN A 441 -23.58 -13.89 14.66
N LYS A 442 -22.36 -14.00 14.12
CA LYS A 442 -21.14 -13.87 14.91
C LYS A 442 -20.95 -12.45 15.46
N ILE A 443 -21.35 -11.42 14.72
CA ILE A 443 -21.27 -10.01 15.13
C ILE A 443 -22.23 -9.72 16.29
N ASP A 444 -23.50 -10.07 16.11
CA ASP A 444 -24.57 -9.83 17.09
C ASP A 444 -25.53 -11.04 17.14
N PRO A 445 -25.25 -12.05 17.97
CA PRO A 445 -26.07 -13.25 18.05
C PRO A 445 -27.43 -12.99 18.71
N THR A 446 -27.63 -11.84 19.36
CA THR A 446 -28.93 -11.49 19.95
C THR A 446 -29.88 -10.99 18.88
N LYS A 447 -29.38 -10.20 17.93
CA LYS A 447 -30.14 -9.64 16.81
C LYS A 447 -30.30 -10.62 15.65
N TYR A 448 -29.24 -11.37 15.30
CA TYR A 448 -29.24 -12.28 14.17
C TYR A 448 -29.20 -13.72 14.69
N ASN A 449 -30.37 -14.25 15.01
CA ASN A 449 -30.56 -15.56 15.63
C ASN A 449 -31.50 -16.46 14.79
N ALA A 450 -31.74 -17.68 15.27
CA ALA A 450 -32.59 -18.66 14.58
C ALA A 450 -33.99 -18.14 14.23
N GLU A 451 -34.60 -17.31 15.07
CA GLU A 451 -35.93 -16.73 14.85
C GLU A 451 -35.93 -15.71 13.71
N THR A 452 -34.83 -14.95 13.59
CA THR A 452 -34.67 -13.90 12.55
C THR A 452 -34.05 -14.42 11.26
N LYS A 453 -33.47 -15.63 11.27
CA LYS A 453 -32.64 -16.15 10.16
C LYS A 453 -33.34 -16.08 8.82
N GLN A 454 -34.59 -16.55 8.75
CA GLN A 454 -35.33 -16.59 7.49
C GLN A 454 -35.51 -15.19 6.90
N ALA A 455 -35.98 -14.23 7.70
CA ALA A 455 -36.19 -12.85 7.25
C ALA A 455 -34.89 -12.18 6.80
N VAL A 456 -33.80 -12.39 7.54
CA VAL A 456 -32.48 -11.84 7.19
C VAL A 456 -31.95 -12.46 5.91
N CYS A 457 -32.05 -13.79 5.73
CA CYS A 457 -31.61 -14.46 4.51
C CYS A 457 -32.40 -14.00 3.29
N GLU A 458 -33.71 -13.77 3.39
CA GLU A 458 -34.50 -13.22 2.28
C GLU A 458 -34.08 -11.79 1.92
N LEU A 459 -33.78 -10.95 2.92
CA LEU A 459 -33.22 -9.62 2.68
C LEU A 459 -31.87 -9.69 1.94
N LEU A 460 -30.95 -10.55 2.41
CA LEU A 460 -29.63 -10.76 1.80
C LEU A 460 -29.74 -11.28 0.35
N LYS A 461 -30.64 -12.24 0.09
CA LYS A 461 -30.94 -12.73 -1.26
C LYS A 461 -31.47 -11.60 -2.15
N GLY A 462 -32.34 -10.74 -1.62
CA GLY A 462 -32.85 -9.57 -2.33
C GLY A 462 -31.72 -8.64 -2.80
N MET A 463 -30.76 -8.33 -1.92
CA MET A 463 -29.60 -7.51 -2.26
C MET A 463 -28.68 -8.16 -3.30
N LEU A 464 -28.48 -9.47 -3.21
CA LEU A 464 -27.69 -10.24 -4.18
C LEU A 464 -28.36 -10.32 -5.57
N LYS A 465 -29.69 -10.41 -5.61
CA LYS A 465 -30.49 -10.45 -6.84
C LYS A 465 -30.69 -9.05 -7.46
N ASP A 466 -30.47 -7.98 -6.71
CA ASP A 466 -30.62 -6.61 -7.20
C ASP A 466 -29.59 -6.28 -8.29
N ARG A 467 -30.10 -5.88 -9.46
CA ARG A 467 -29.29 -5.55 -10.64
C ARG A 467 -29.16 -4.05 -10.90
N LYS A 468 -29.70 -3.21 -10.01
CA LYS A 468 -29.53 -1.75 -10.11
C LYS A 468 -28.06 -1.38 -9.91
N PHE A 469 -27.61 -0.33 -10.61
CA PHE A 469 -26.27 0.25 -10.50
C PHE A 469 -25.11 -0.71 -10.83
N GLN A 470 -25.35 -1.71 -11.70
CA GLN A 470 -24.27 -2.55 -12.22
C GLN A 470 -23.42 -1.77 -13.23
N THR A 471 -22.23 -1.35 -12.79
CA THR A 471 -21.21 -0.71 -13.63
C THR A 471 -20.31 -1.72 -14.35
N HIS A 472 -20.17 -2.94 -13.84
CA HIS A 472 -19.35 -3.98 -14.50
C HIS A 472 -20.09 -4.62 -15.69
N ASN A 473 -19.54 -4.37 -16.89
CA ASN A 473 -19.76 -5.06 -18.17
C ASN A 473 -20.91 -6.08 -18.21
N PHE A 474 -22.15 -5.60 -18.35
CA PHE A 474 -23.33 -6.44 -18.62
C PHE A 474 -23.13 -7.39 -19.83
N LYS A 475 -22.24 -7.03 -20.77
CA LYS A 475 -21.86 -7.85 -21.92
C LYS A 475 -21.01 -9.10 -21.58
N LYS A 476 -20.32 -9.13 -20.44
CA LYS A 476 -19.57 -10.32 -19.96
C LYS A 476 -20.44 -11.30 -19.15
N LEU A 477 -21.71 -10.95 -18.90
CA LEU A 477 -22.71 -11.81 -18.25
C LEU A 477 -23.46 -12.72 -19.25
N ASP A 478 -23.33 -12.48 -20.56
CA ASP A 478 -23.92 -13.35 -21.58
C ASP A 478 -23.24 -14.73 -21.54
N GLY A 479 -24.01 -15.76 -21.17
CA GLY A 479 -23.56 -17.15 -21.13
C GLY A 479 -23.08 -17.65 -19.76
N VAL A 480 -22.97 -16.80 -18.73
CA VAL A 480 -22.85 -17.30 -17.34
C VAL A 480 -24.21 -17.80 -16.93
N ASN A 481 -24.35 -19.11 -16.63
CA ASN A 481 -25.59 -19.67 -16.09
C ASN A 481 -26.08 -18.75 -14.97
N SER A 482 -27.21 -18.08 -15.23
CA SER A 482 -27.93 -17.38 -14.19
C SER A 482 -28.26 -18.38 -13.09
N ASP A 483 -28.42 -17.90 -11.86
CA ASP A 483 -29.12 -18.64 -10.81
C ASP A 483 -30.62 -18.74 -11.17
N SER A 484 -30.93 -19.19 -12.40
CA SER A 484 -32.28 -19.36 -12.96
C SER A 484 -32.95 -20.65 -12.54
N GLU A 485 -32.28 -21.44 -11.72
CA GLU A 485 -32.92 -22.49 -10.95
C GLU A 485 -32.49 -22.24 -9.52
N ASP A 486 -33.43 -21.75 -8.70
CA ASP A 486 -33.43 -22.09 -7.29
C ASP A 486 -33.34 -23.61 -7.25
N ASP A 487 -32.11 -24.12 -7.18
CA ASP A 487 -31.77 -25.51 -6.90
C ASP A 487 -32.09 -25.72 -5.40
N ASP A 488 -33.35 -25.46 -5.05
CA ASP A 488 -34.10 -25.88 -3.87
C ASP A 488 -34.38 -27.40 -4.01
N GLY A 489 -33.36 -28.14 -4.44
CA GLY A 489 -33.28 -29.59 -4.32
C GLY A 489 -33.20 -29.92 -2.85
N SER A 490 -34.39 -30.13 -2.27
CA SER A 490 -34.72 -30.78 -1.00
C SER A 490 -33.65 -31.65 -0.36
#